data_AF-A0A0N5A431-F1
#
_entry.id   AF-A0A0N5A431-F1
#
_cell.length_a   1.000
_cell.length_b   1.000
_cell.length_c   1.000
_cell.angle_alpha   90.00
_cell.angle_beta   90.00
_cell.angle_gamma   90.00
#
_symmetry.space_group_name_H-M   'P 1'
#
loop_
_entity.id
_entity.type
_entity.pdbx_description
1 polymer ?
#
loop_
_entity_poly.entity_id
_entity_poly.type
_entity_poly.pdbx_seq_one_letter_code
_entity_poly.pdbx_strand_id
1 'polypeptide(L)'
;MYTKFVVLLVLVASAYACTDGKDNLVEVGDVSNGAYNAHFQNAEGMVYDSSNNPSCYKGEANLKLPGVLKLVSGTVVVKQSMNLINNVVAKLTLKKDSSILGKICDNGVSKNILIPNKDCTIALCNNALESPLCTLLEQAGSHDLSQIEKTMGITGTLALPSLPSSFKGIMKGKWEVGVSLVSNGVVVADIKLPSNEQFIYVDE
;
A
#
# COMPACT_ATOMS: atom_id res chain seq x y z
N MET A 1 39.55 51.63 5.84
CA MET A 1 39.19 50.87 4.61
C MET A 1 38.54 49.58 5.08
N TYR A 2 37.22 49.42 4.89
CA TYR A 2 36.49 48.22 5.31
C TYR A 2 36.15 47.38 4.08
N THR A 3 36.86 46.28 3.90
CA THR A 3 36.63 45.31 2.81
C THR A 3 35.46 44.42 3.22
N LYS A 4 34.30 44.60 2.57
CA LYS A 4 33.15 43.72 2.74
C LYS A 4 33.39 42.42 1.98
N PHE A 5 33.63 41.33 2.70
CA PHE A 5 33.55 39.97 2.15
C PHE A 5 32.07 39.63 1.94
N VAL A 6 31.66 39.49 0.68
CA VAL A 6 30.36 38.91 0.32
C VAL A 6 30.59 37.42 0.13
N VAL A 7 30.12 36.60 1.08
CA VAL A 7 30.09 35.14 0.96
C VAL A 7 28.84 34.78 0.16
N LEU A 8 29.04 34.29 -1.07
CA LEU A 8 27.97 33.78 -1.92
C LEU A 8 27.70 32.31 -1.52
N LEU A 9 26.62 32.07 -0.76
CA LEU A 9 26.14 30.73 -0.44
C LEU A 9 25.43 30.17 -1.69
N VAL A 10 26.09 29.26 -2.40
CA VAL A 10 25.47 28.47 -3.47
C VAL A 10 24.65 27.36 -2.81
N LEU A 11 23.33 27.50 -2.80
CA LEU A 11 22.41 26.41 -2.45
C LEU A 11 22.40 25.40 -3.59
N VAL A 12 23.15 24.32 -3.44
CA VAL A 12 23.03 23.15 -4.32
C VAL A 12 21.71 22.48 -3.96
N ALA A 13 20.69 22.67 -4.79
CA ALA A 13 19.47 21.88 -4.71
C ALA A 13 19.81 20.44 -5.07
N SER A 14 20.00 19.58 -4.06
CA SER A 14 20.09 18.15 -4.28
C SER A 14 18.74 17.66 -4.81
N ALA A 15 18.68 17.41 -6.12
CA ALA A 15 17.56 16.67 -6.68
C ALA A 15 17.56 15.27 -6.04
N TYR A 16 16.52 14.96 -5.28
CA TYR A 16 16.32 13.60 -4.79
C TYR A 16 16.02 12.71 -6.00
N ALA A 17 16.97 11.86 -6.38
CA ALA A 17 16.73 10.84 -7.40
C ALA A 17 15.78 9.77 -6.84
N CYS A 18 14.90 9.24 -7.69
CA CYS A 18 14.07 8.08 -7.37
C CYS A 18 14.67 6.87 -8.08
N THR A 19 15.43 6.07 -7.34
CA THR A 19 16.10 4.87 -7.85
C THR A 19 15.16 3.68 -7.74
N ASP A 20 14.83 3.07 -8.88
CA ASP A 20 13.93 1.91 -8.92
C ASP A 20 14.51 0.73 -8.13
N GLY A 21 13.66 0.06 -7.36
CA GLY A 21 14.00 -1.04 -6.47
C GLY A 21 14.77 -0.65 -5.21
N LYS A 22 14.97 0.65 -4.96
CA LYS A 22 15.60 1.15 -3.74
C LYS A 22 14.73 2.20 -3.05
N ASP A 23 14.45 3.30 -3.75
CA ASP A 23 13.77 4.46 -3.15
C ASP A 23 12.24 4.33 -3.24
N ASN A 24 11.72 3.49 -4.16
CA ASN A 24 10.30 3.16 -4.29
C ASN A 24 9.95 1.78 -3.67
N LEU A 25 10.83 1.21 -2.86
CA LEU A 25 10.61 -0.07 -2.18
C LEU A 25 9.79 0.15 -0.89
N VAL A 26 8.87 -0.75 -0.61
CA VAL A 26 8.05 -0.77 0.61
C VAL A 26 7.96 -2.20 1.13
N GLU A 27 8.01 -2.38 2.45
CA GLU A 27 7.68 -3.66 3.05
C GLU A 27 6.17 -3.78 3.29
N VAL A 28 5.64 -4.98 3.09
CA VAL A 28 4.25 -5.37 3.36
C VAL A 28 4.25 -6.26 4.60
N GLY A 29 3.72 -5.75 5.71
CA GLY A 29 3.75 -6.46 6.99
C GLY A 29 2.42 -7.11 7.35
N ASP A 30 2.48 -8.28 7.99
CA ASP A 30 1.37 -8.88 8.72
C ASP A 30 1.34 -8.35 10.16
N VAL A 31 0.27 -7.64 10.54
CA VAL A 31 0.08 -7.11 11.91
C VAL A 31 -0.77 -8.03 12.79
N SER A 32 -1.26 -9.15 12.25
CA SER A 32 -2.05 -10.13 12.99
C SER A 32 -1.21 -11.10 13.81
N ASN A 33 0.12 -11.05 13.69
CA ASN A 33 1.05 -12.00 14.32
C ASN A 33 0.70 -13.46 14.02
N GLY A 34 0.32 -13.76 12.78
CA GLY A 34 -0.04 -15.13 12.42
C GLY A 34 -1.46 -15.53 12.84
N ALA A 35 -2.33 -14.61 13.27
CA ALA A 35 -3.67 -14.98 13.77
C ALA A 35 -4.64 -15.39 12.65
N TYR A 36 -4.56 -14.77 11.48
CA TYR A 36 -5.51 -15.01 10.38
C TYR A 36 -5.10 -16.16 9.44
N ASN A 37 -5.78 -16.31 8.30
CA ASN A 37 -5.52 -17.42 7.38
C ASN A 37 -4.34 -17.15 6.44
N ALA A 38 -4.16 -15.90 6.04
CA ALA A 38 -3.10 -15.46 5.15
C ALA A 38 -2.13 -14.51 5.85
N HIS A 39 -0.83 -14.72 5.60
CA HIS A 39 0.28 -14.02 6.24
C HIS A 39 1.31 -13.60 5.22
N PHE A 40 1.84 -12.39 5.38
CA PHE A 40 2.93 -11.86 4.59
C PHE A 40 4.20 -11.90 5.44
N GLN A 41 5.24 -12.57 4.95
CA GLN A 41 6.52 -12.75 5.63
C GLN A 41 7.64 -12.14 4.81
N ASN A 42 8.30 -11.13 5.35
CA ASN A 42 9.37 -10.37 4.68
C ASN A 42 8.96 -9.98 3.25
N ALA A 43 7.69 -9.61 3.06
CA ALA A 43 7.16 -9.31 1.76
C ALA A 43 7.56 -7.88 1.38
N GLU A 44 8.13 -7.74 0.20
CA GLU A 44 8.51 -6.43 -0.34
C GLU A 44 7.74 -6.17 -1.62
N GLY A 45 7.40 -4.90 -1.81
CA GLY A 45 6.83 -4.40 -3.04
C GLY A 45 7.51 -3.13 -3.50
N MET A 46 7.35 -2.82 -4.77
CA MET A 46 7.79 -1.58 -5.39
C MET A 46 6.56 -0.79 -5.85
N VAL A 47 6.51 0.51 -5.52
CA VAL A 47 5.40 1.38 -5.88
C VAL A 47 5.70 2.19 -7.14
N TYR A 48 4.69 2.31 -8.00
CA TYR A 48 4.75 3.01 -9.27
C TYR A 48 3.50 3.87 -9.49
N ASP A 49 3.63 4.88 -10.34
CA ASP A 49 2.49 5.65 -10.83
C ASP A 49 1.66 4.86 -11.86
N SER A 50 0.55 5.46 -12.32
CA SER A 50 -0.32 4.87 -13.34
C SER A 50 0.32 4.66 -14.72
N SER A 51 1.49 5.27 -14.95
CA SER A 51 2.31 5.11 -16.16
C SER A 51 3.45 4.12 -15.98
N ASN A 52 3.49 3.38 -14.86
CA ASN A 52 4.55 2.44 -14.48
C ASN A 52 5.93 3.09 -14.23
N ASN A 53 6.01 4.37 -13.89
CA ASN A 53 7.26 4.98 -13.45
C ASN A 53 7.45 4.80 -11.93
N PRO A 54 8.68 4.55 -11.44
CA PRO A 54 8.97 4.48 -10.01
C PRO A 54 8.45 5.71 -9.28
N SER A 55 7.71 5.52 -8.20
CA SER A 55 7.06 6.62 -7.49
C SER A 55 7.74 6.91 -6.17
N CYS A 56 8.35 8.10 -6.07
CA CYS A 56 8.98 8.61 -4.85
C CYS A 56 8.57 10.05 -4.53
N TYR A 57 8.65 10.42 -3.25
CA TYR A 57 8.57 11.79 -2.76
C TYR A 57 9.77 12.07 -1.87
N LYS A 58 10.64 13.00 -2.30
CA LYS A 58 11.88 13.36 -1.59
C LYS A 58 12.80 12.15 -1.29
N GLY A 59 12.86 11.18 -2.22
CA GLY A 59 13.70 9.98 -2.10
C GLY A 59 13.10 8.87 -1.24
N GLU A 60 11.87 9.03 -0.74
CA GLU A 60 11.10 7.98 -0.05
C GLU A 60 9.99 7.46 -0.96
N ALA A 61 9.52 6.23 -0.74
CA ALA A 61 8.44 5.65 -1.52
C ALA A 61 7.16 6.51 -1.44
N ASN A 62 6.49 6.67 -2.59
CA ASN A 62 5.26 7.42 -2.69
C ASN A 62 4.15 6.53 -3.27
N LEU A 63 3.09 6.31 -2.51
CA LEU A 63 1.93 5.54 -2.95
C LEU A 63 1.03 6.44 -3.81
N LYS A 64 1.03 6.19 -5.13
CA LYS A 64 0.16 6.86 -6.08
C LYS A 64 -1.19 6.15 -6.19
N LEU A 65 -2.28 6.91 -6.11
CA LEU A 65 -3.65 6.40 -6.21
C LEU A 65 -4.46 7.19 -7.24
N PRO A 66 -4.71 6.67 -8.46
CA PRO A 66 -4.38 5.30 -8.91
C PRO A 66 -2.89 5.11 -9.18
N GLY A 67 -2.43 3.86 -9.10
CA GLY A 67 -1.03 3.49 -9.28
C GLY A 67 -0.85 1.99 -9.34
N VAL A 68 0.39 1.53 -9.13
CA VAL A 68 0.74 0.10 -9.22
C VAL A 68 1.64 -0.30 -8.05
N LEU A 69 1.35 -1.45 -7.45
CA LEU A 69 2.21 -2.12 -6.48
C LEU A 69 2.70 -3.43 -7.11
N LYS A 70 4.01 -3.58 -7.29
CA LYS A 70 4.62 -4.84 -7.75
C LYS A 70 5.23 -5.56 -6.56
N LEU A 71 4.72 -6.74 -6.22
CA LEU A 71 5.32 -7.64 -5.24
C LEU A 71 6.58 -8.27 -5.85
N VAL A 72 7.70 -8.20 -5.13
CA VAL A 72 9.02 -8.57 -5.67
C VAL A 72 9.75 -9.65 -4.88
N SER A 73 9.52 -9.73 -3.57
CA SER A 73 10.20 -10.69 -2.70
C SER A 73 9.33 -11.03 -1.48
N GLY A 74 9.74 -12.09 -0.77
CA GLY A 74 9.07 -12.57 0.43
C GLY A 74 8.11 -13.72 0.18
N THR A 75 7.33 -14.05 1.20
CA THR A 75 6.48 -15.24 1.18
C THR A 75 5.07 -14.91 1.66
N VAL A 76 4.08 -15.41 0.94
CA VAL A 76 2.68 -15.41 1.40
C VAL A 76 2.32 -16.82 1.85
N VAL A 77 1.98 -16.96 3.13
CA VAL A 77 1.54 -18.23 3.70
C VAL A 77 0.03 -18.20 3.85
N VAL A 78 -0.64 -19.12 3.17
CA VAL A 78 -2.09 -19.34 3.26
C VAL A 78 -2.32 -20.69 3.94
N LYS A 79 -2.87 -20.68 5.16
CA LYS A 79 -3.03 -21.90 5.97
C LYS A 79 -4.06 -22.87 5.39
N GLN A 80 -5.16 -22.34 4.87
CA GLN A 80 -6.27 -23.11 4.32
C GLN A 80 -6.77 -22.46 3.04
N SER A 81 -7.13 -23.28 2.04
CA SER A 81 -7.70 -22.76 0.81
C SER A 81 -9.03 -22.09 1.10
N MET A 82 -9.30 -20.99 0.42
CA MET A 82 -10.52 -20.19 0.60
C MET A 82 -11.20 -20.02 -0.75
N ASN A 83 -12.52 -19.78 -0.72
CA ASN A 83 -13.23 -19.26 -1.88
C ASN A 83 -13.44 -17.77 -1.66
N LEU A 84 -12.73 -16.95 -2.44
CA LEU A 84 -12.76 -15.49 -2.34
C LEU A 84 -13.71 -14.85 -3.36
N ILE A 85 -14.33 -15.64 -4.23
CA ILE A 85 -15.24 -15.16 -5.27
C ILE A 85 -16.39 -14.35 -4.64
N ASN A 86 -16.49 -13.09 -5.08
CA ASN A 86 -17.55 -12.12 -4.80
C ASN A 86 -17.74 -11.67 -3.34
N ASN A 87 -16.84 -12.01 -2.40
CA ASN A 87 -17.06 -11.74 -0.97
C ASN A 87 -15.83 -11.20 -0.22
N VAL A 88 -14.83 -10.65 -0.90
CA VAL A 88 -13.69 -10.01 -0.24
C VAL A 88 -13.89 -8.51 -0.13
N VAL A 89 -13.78 -8.01 1.09
CA VAL A 89 -13.79 -6.59 1.39
C VAL A 89 -12.48 -6.23 2.07
N ALA A 90 -11.72 -5.32 1.46
CA ALA A 90 -10.63 -4.62 2.12
C ALA A 90 -11.22 -3.51 3.00
N LYS A 91 -10.97 -3.61 4.30
CA LYS A 91 -11.32 -2.61 5.30
C LYS A 91 -10.11 -1.73 5.57
N LEU A 92 -10.22 -0.45 5.25
CA LEU A 92 -9.10 0.48 5.34
C LEU A 92 -8.97 1.03 6.76
N THR A 93 -7.72 1.17 7.20
CA THR A 93 -7.31 1.99 8.34
C THR A 93 -6.36 3.06 7.81
N LEU A 94 -6.80 4.32 7.86
CA LEU A 94 -6.06 5.45 7.31
C LEU A 94 -5.90 6.52 8.39
N LYS A 95 -4.65 6.82 8.74
CA LYS A 95 -4.33 7.86 9.72
C LYS A 95 -3.26 8.78 9.19
N LYS A 96 -3.59 10.06 9.07
CA LYS A 96 -2.67 11.08 8.60
C LYS A 96 -1.65 11.39 9.68
N ASP A 97 -0.43 11.69 9.28
CA ASP A 97 0.54 12.36 10.15
C ASP A 97 0.13 13.83 10.36
N SER A 98 -0.94 14.02 11.13
CA SER A 98 -1.51 15.33 11.45
C SER A 98 -2.40 15.21 12.68
N SER A 99 -2.17 16.09 13.66
CA SER A 99 -3.02 16.20 14.86
C SER A 99 -4.43 16.74 14.57
N ILE A 100 -4.64 17.38 13.41
CA ILE A 100 -5.92 17.98 13.02
C ILE A 100 -6.81 16.96 12.32
N LEU A 101 -6.29 16.28 11.28
CA LEU A 101 -7.06 15.31 10.52
C LEU A 101 -7.08 13.92 11.15
N GLY A 102 -5.96 13.51 11.75
CA GLY A 102 -5.84 12.24 12.48
C GLY A 102 -6.29 11.02 11.67
N LYS A 103 -7.04 10.13 12.34
CA LYS A 103 -7.57 8.90 11.76
C LYS A 103 -8.88 9.20 11.00
N ILE A 104 -8.95 8.86 9.72
CA ILE A 104 -10.15 9.07 8.88
C ILE A 104 -10.90 7.78 8.59
N CYS A 105 -10.19 6.64 8.52
CA CYS A 105 -10.78 5.31 8.44
C CYS A 105 -10.18 4.43 9.54
N ASP A 106 -11.01 3.63 10.19
CA ASP A 106 -10.63 2.69 11.25
C ASP A 106 -11.30 1.35 10.99
N ASN A 107 -10.53 0.39 10.46
CA ASN A 107 -11.04 -0.94 10.09
C ASN A 107 -12.36 -0.88 9.29
N GLY A 108 -12.35 -0.08 8.21
CA GLY A 108 -13.50 0.06 7.32
C GLY A 108 -14.61 0.99 7.80
N VAL A 109 -14.45 1.60 8.98
CA VAL A 109 -15.42 2.56 9.52
C VAL A 109 -14.85 3.96 9.44
N SER A 110 -15.62 4.90 8.88
CA SER A 110 -15.22 6.30 8.84
C SER A 110 -15.20 6.91 10.23
N LYS A 111 -14.17 7.72 10.48
CA LYS A 111 -14.01 8.58 11.66
C LYS A 111 -14.06 10.06 11.31
N ASN A 112 -14.31 10.38 10.03
CA ASN A 112 -14.32 11.75 9.52
C ASN A 112 -15.67 12.05 8.86
N ILE A 113 -16.27 13.19 9.20
CA ILE A 113 -17.59 13.59 8.69
C ILE A 113 -17.65 13.78 7.17
N LEU A 114 -16.51 14.06 6.53
CA LEU A 114 -16.39 14.26 5.09
C LEU A 114 -16.25 12.95 4.32
N ILE A 115 -15.91 11.85 5.01
CA ILE A 115 -15.69 10.53 4.40
C ILE A 115 -16.88 9.62 4.75
N PRO A 116 -17.71 9.20 3.80
CA PRO A 116 -18.74 8.19 4.03
C PRO A 116 -18.14 6.84 4.43
N ASN A 117 -18.82 6.07 5.30
CA ASN A 117 -18.37 4.72 5.71
C ASN A 117 -18.05 3.80 4.52
N LYS A 118 -18.89 3.84 3.48
CA LYS A 118 -18.70 3.03 2.27
C LYS A 118 -17.37 3.28 1.55
N ASP A 119 -16.77 4.46 1.74
CA ASP A 119 -15.53 4.86 1.08
C ASP A 119 -14.30 4.40 1.90
N CYS A 120 -14.48 3.94 3.15
CA CYS A 120 -13.43 3.26 3.93
C CYS A 120 -13.33 1.76 3.63
N THR A 121 -14.12 1.24 2.69
CA THR A 121 -14.10 -0.16 2.26
C THR A 121 -13.92 -0.26 0.77
N ILE A 122 -13.13 -1.23 0.32
CA ILE A 122 -12.94 -1.53 -1.10
C ILE A 122 -13.38 -2.98 -1.32
N ALA A 123 -14.33 -3.18 -2.23
CA ALA A 123 -14.71 -4.52 -2.65
C ALA A 123 -13.62 -5.05 -3.58
N LEU A 124 -13.02 -6.18 -3.23
CA LEU A 124 -11.95 -6.82 -3.99
C LEU A 124 -12.47 -8.09 -4.68
N CYS A 125 -11.66 -8.61 -5.61
CA CYS A 125 -11.91 -9.85 -6.34
C CYS A 125 -13.14 -9.78 -7.26
N ASN A 126 -13.52 -8.57 -7.67
CA ASN A 126 -14.69 -8.35 -8.54
C ASN A 126 -14.30 -8.06 -10.00
N ASN A 127 -13.01 -7.91 -10.28
CA ASN A 127 -12.50 -7.59 -11.61
C ASN A 127 -11.16 -8.30 -11.87
N ALA A 128 -10.76 -8.34 -13.15
CA ALA A 128 -9.54 -9.02 -13.58
C ALA A 128 -8.24 -8.41 -13.03
N LEU A 129 -8.26 -7.12 -12.62
CA LEU A 129 -7.07 -6.42 -12.12
C LEU A 129 -6.69 -6.84 -10.69
N GLU A 130 -7.66 -7.31 -9.91
CA GLU A 130 -7.46 -7.82 -8.55
C GLU A 130 -7.24 -9.33 -8.51
N SER A 131 -7.47 -10.00 -9.64
CA SER A 131 -7.38 -11.46 -9.81
C SER A 131 -6.08 -12.08 -9.26
N PRO A 132 -4.88 -11.47 -9.42
CA PRO A 132 -3.65 -12.06 -8.88
C PRO A 132 -3.66 -12.19 -7.36
N LEU A 133 -4.04 -11.14 -6.62
CA LEU A 133 -4.10 -11.19 -5.17
C LEU A 133 -5.11 -12.24 -4.69
N CYS A 134 -6.26 -12.31 -5.34
CA CYS A 134 -7.30 -13.26 -4.97
C CYS A 134 -6.86 -14.70 -5.23
N THR A 135 -6.31 -14.97 -6.42
CA THR A 135 -5.79 -16.31 -6.77
C THR A 135 -4.70 -16.76 -5.79
N LEU A 136 -3.81 -15.85 -5.38
CA LEU A 136 -2.79 -16.12 -4.36
C LEU A 136 -3.42 -16.55 -3.02
N LEU A 137 -4.42 -15.81 -2.56
CA LEU A 137 -5.04 -16.02 -1.24
C LEU A 137 -6.02 -17.21 -1.21
N GLU A 138 -6.50 -17.68 -2.36
CA GLU A 138 -7.38 -18.86 -2.46
C GLU A 138 -6.64 -20.20 -2.30
N GLN A 139 -5.35 -20.24 -2.63
CA GLN A 139 -4.57 -21.47 -2.62
C GLN A 139 -3.79 -21.64 -1.32
N ALA A 140 -4.09 -22.70 -0.56
CA ALA A 140 -3.27 -23.07 0.59
C ALA A 140 -1.82 -23.34 0.17
N GLY A 141 -0.88 -22.94 1.02
CA GLY A 141 0.54 -23.18 0.80
C GLY A 141 1.42 -22.01 1.21
N SER A 142 2.70 -22.18 0.97
CA SER A 142 3.72 -21.14 1.13
C SER A 142 4.17 -20.71 -0.26
N HIS A 143 3.84 -19.49 -0.64
CA HIS A 143 4.05 -18.97 -1.99
C HIS A 143 5.15 -17.93 -1.98
N ASP A 144 6.23 -18.20 -2.73
CA ASP A 144 7.32 -17.26 -2.95
C ASP A 144 6.89 -16.20 -3.96
N LEU A 145 6.86 -14.94 -3.51
CA LEU A 145 6.43 -13.80 -4.32
C LEU A 145 7.36 -13.57 -5.53
N SER A 146 8.64 -13.96 -5.44
CA SER A 146 9.59 -13.84 -6.55
C SER A 146 9.35 -14.86 -7.68
N GLN A 147 8.60 -15.93 -7.41
CA GLN A 147 8.33 -17.02 -8.37
C GLN A 147 6.85 -17.16 -8.71
N ILE A 148 5.97 -16.29 -8.19
CA ILE A 148 4.51 -16.42 -8.28
C ILE A 148 4.00 -16.51 -9.73
N GLU A 149 4.65 -15.83 -10.67
CA GLU A 149 4.34 -15.91 -12.10
C GLU A 149 4.58 -17.32 -12.67
N LYS A 150 5.66 -17.98 -12.24
CA LYS A 150 6.02 -19.31 -12.71
C LYS A 150 5.20 -20.40 -12.01
N THR A 151 4.93 -20.23 -10.72
CA THR A 151 4.29 -21.26 -9.90
C THR A 151 2.76 -21.21 -10.01
N MET A 152 2.18 -20.02 -10.16
CA MET A 152 0.74 -19.80 -10.13
C MET A 152 0.18 -19.20 -11.42
N GLY A 153 1.03 -18.76 -12.36
CA GLY A 153 0.58 -18.15 -13.62
C GLY A 153 -0.07 -16.78 -13.47
N ILE A 154 0.13 -16.11 -12.33
CA ILE A 154 -0.40 -14.77 -12.03
C ILE A 154 0.72 -13.75 -11.92
N THR A 155 0.45 -12.49 -12.28
CA THR A 155 1.44 -11.43 -12.13
C THR A 155 1.62 -11.06 -10.66
N GLY A 156 2.84 -10.72 -10.24
CA GLY A 156 3.07 -10.10 -8.92
C GLY A 156 2.56 -8.65 -8.83
N THR A 157 1.80 -8.18 -9.83
CA THR A 157 1.44 -6.77 -10.00
C THR A 157 0.00 -6.54 -9.60
N LEU A 158 -0.21 -5.60 -8.68
CA LEU A 158 -1.51 -5.18 -8.16
C LEU A 158 -1.80 -3.75 -8.62
N ALA A 159 -2.95 -3.56 -9.28
CA ALA A 159 -3.43 -2.23 -9.60
C ALA A 159 -4.00 -1.57 -8.34
N LEU A 160 -3.53 -0.36 -8.03
CA LEU A 160 -4.07 0.43 -6.94
C LEU A 160 -5.20 1.30 -7.48
N PRO A 161 -6.41 1.24 -6.88
CA PRO A 161 -7.57 1.92 -7.41
C PRO A 161 -7.46 3.44 -7.24
N SER A 162 -8.23 4.17 -8.05
CA SER A 162 -8.50 5.58 -7.77
C SER A 162 -9.35 5.70 -6.51
N LEU A 163 -9.11 6.74 -5.73
CA LEU A 163 -9.91 6.99 -4.54
C LEU A 163 -11.25 7.64 -4.88
N PRO A 164 -12.30 7.36 -4.09
CA PRO A 164 -13.56 8.09 -4.15
C PRO A 164 -13.35 9.60 -4.04
N SER A 165 -14.22 10.39 -4.68
CA SER A 165 -14.14 11.86 -4.69
C SER A 165 -14.22 12.51 -3.31
N SER A 166 -14.73 11.81 -2.30
CA SER A 166 -14.75 12.24 -0.89
C SER A 166 -13.34 12.42 -0.32
N PHE A 167 -12.34 11.70 -0.82
CA PHE A 167 -10.95 11.79 -0.40
C PHE A 167 -10.16 12.92 -1.08
N LYS A 168 -10.71 13.49 -2.16
CA LYS A 168 -10.01 14.45 -3.02
C LYS A 168 -9.45 15.62 -2.22
N GLY A 169 -8.14 15.83 -2.33
CA GLY A 169 -7.44 16.92 -1.63
C GLY A 169 -7.19 16.68 -0.13
N ILE A 170 -7.66 15.56 0.42
CA ILE A 170 -7.36 15.13 1.79
C ILE A 170 -6.11 14.24 1.79
N MET A 171 -5.98 13.38 0.79
CA MET A 171 -5.02 12.26 0.79
C MET A 171 -3.58 12.65 0.56
N LYS A 172 -3.29 13.82 0.01
CA LYS A 172 -1.91 14.26 -0.17
C LYS A 172 -1.19 14.40 1.17
N GLY A 173 -0.10 13.67 1.39
CA GLY A 173 0.73 13.78 2.60
C GLY A 173 1.18 12.43 3.16
N LYS A 174 1.72 12.41 4.39
CA LYS A 174 2.18 11.19 5.07
C LYS A 174 1.02 10.48 5.80
N TRP A 175 0.94 9.15 5.65
CA TRP A 175 -0.13 8.31 6.20
C TRP A 175 0.37 6.98 6.75
N GLU A 176 -0.20 6.56 7.88
CA GLU A 176 -0.27 5.16 8.28
C GLU A 176 -1.39 4.50 7.47
N VAL A 177 -1.06 3.49 6.68
CA VAL A 177 -2.01 2.72 5.87
C VAL A 177 -2.06 1.28 6.36
N GLY A 178 -3.26 0.84 6.74
CA GLY A 178 -3.56 -0.53 7.10
C GLY A 178 -4.76 -1.05 6.31
N VAL A 179 -4.76 -2.35 6.04
CA VAL A 179 -5.81 -3.03 5.29
C VAL A 179 -6.11 -4.37 5.94
N SER A 180 -7.33 -4.54 6.45
CA SER A 180 -7.83 -5.84 6.88
C SER A 180 -8.66 -6.47 5.76
N LEU A 181 -8.26 -7.63 5.29
CA LEU A 181 -9.02 -8.37 4.28
C LEU A 181 -10.07 -9.23 4.99
N VAL A 182 -11.33 -9.07 4.59
CA VAL A 182 -12.46 -9.82 5.16
C VAL A 182 -13.12 -10.63 4.06
N SER A 183 -13.21 -11.95 4.26
CA SER A 183 -13.94 -12.87 3.40
C SER A 183 -15.08 -13.51 4.18
N ASN A 184 -16.31 -13.46 3.64
CA ASN A 184 -17.49 -14.05 4.28
C ASN A 184 -17.68 -13.60 5.75
N GLY A 185 -17.36 -12.34 6.05
CA GLY A 185 -17.44 -11.77 7.41
C GLY A 185 -16.29 -12.12 8.35
N VAL A 186 -15.35 -12.96 7.92
CA VAL A 186 -14.17 -13.38 8.70
C VAL A 186 -12.93 -12.64 8.21
N VAL A 187 -12.12 -12.13 9.14
CA VAL A 187 -10.84 -11.51 8.79
C VAL A 187 -9.86 -12.60 8.36
N VAL A 188 -9.31 -12.48 7.15
CA VAL A 188 -8.42 -13.48 6.55
C VAL A 188 -6.97 -13.01 6.46
N ALA A 189 -6.73 -11.70 6.46
CA ALA A 189 -5.41 -11.09 6.56
C ALA A 189 -5.52 -9.69 7.19
N ASP A 190 -4.45 -9.23 7.82
CA ASP A 190 -4.34 -7.85 8.33
C ASP A 190 -2.96 -7.29 8.01
N ILE A 191 -2.95 -6.26 7.17
CA ILE A 191 -1.78 -5.81 6.44
C ILE A 191 -1.46 -4.37 6.83
N LYS A 192 -0.17 -4.08 7.03
CA LYS A 192 0.37 -2.72 7.14
C LYS A 192 1.27 -2.41 5.95
N LEU A 193 1.10 -1.22 5.37
CA LEU A 193 1.90 -0.73 4.25
C LEU A 193 2.31 0.74 4.48
N PRO A 194 3.60 1.07 4.50
CA PRO A 194 4.77 0.19 4.65
C PRO A 194 4.84 -0.38 6.07
N SER A 195 5.47 -1.54 6.24
CA SER A 195 5.80 -2.07 7.56
C SER A 195 7.17 -1.61 8.08
N ASN A 196 8.13 -1.34 7.20
CA ASN A 196 9.47 -0.85 7.54
C ASN A 196 9.48 0.59 8.07
N GLU A 197 8.44 1.37 7.77
CA GLU A 197 8.29 2.74 8.24
C GLU A 197 6.96 2.93 8.97
N GLN A 198 6.83 4.06 9.66
CA GLN A 198 5.55 4.42 10.26
C GLN A 198 4.58 4.98 9.22
N PHE A 199 5.08 5.80 8.29
CA PHE A 199 4.26 6.53 7.34
C PHE A 199 4.75 6.34 5.91
N ILE A 200 3.84 6.40 4.95
CA ILE A 200 4.14 6.56 3.52
C ILE A 200 3.54 7.84 3.00
N TYR A 201 4.25 8.49 2.08
CA TYR A 201 3.67 9.60 1.37
C TYR A 201 2.65 9.07 0.37
N VAL A 202 1.43 9.59 0.40
CA VAL A 202 0.35 9.26 -0.52
C VAL A 202 0.06 10.48 -1.37
N ASP A 203 -0.16 10.27 -2.65
CA ASP A 203 -0.53 11.32 -3.60
C ASP A 203 -1.57 10.79 -4.61
N GLU A 204 -2.47 11.68 -5.01
CA GLU A 204 -3.50 11.42 -6.03
C GLU A 204 -2.94 11.63 -7.46
#